data_AF-A0A1V8S976-F1
#
_entry.id   AF-A0A1V8S976-F1
#
_cell.length_a   1.000
_cell.length_b   1.000
_cell.length_c   1.000
_cell.angle_alpha   90.00
_cell.angle_beta   90.00
_cell.angle_gamma   90.00
#
_symmetry.space_group_name_H-M   'P 1'
#
loop_
_entity.id
_entity.type
_entity.pdbx_description
1 polymer ?
#
loop_
_entity_poly.entity_id
_entity_poly.type
_entity_poly.pdbx_seq_one_letter_code
_entity_poly.pdbx_strand_id
1 'polypeptide(L)' 'MSIDVELLNRDQAHMPAVLQLKFKDGKEMALDLEKMKIRDIQAEVDRHSRVLKRGEELNG' A
#
# COMPACT_ATOMS: atom_id res chain seq x y z
N MET A 1 4.80 14.05 1.17
CA MET A 1 4.56 12.81 0.42
C MET A 1 5.90 12.41 -0.17
N SER A 2 6.55 11.39 0.38
CA SER A 2 7.77 10.82 -0.23
C SER A 2 7.33 9.64 -1.08
N ILE A 3 7.84 9.55 -2.31
CA ILE A 3 7.62 8.40 -3.18
C ILE A 3 9.01 7.90 -3.55
N ASP A 4 9.33 6.72 -3.05
CA ASP A 4 10.59 6.04 -3.30
C ASP A 4 10.33 4.87 -4.25
N VAL A 5 11.17 4.74 -5.27
CA VAL A 5 11.03 3.70 -6.30
C VAL A 5 12.37 2.98 -6.43
N GLU A 6 12.35 1.67 -6.24
CA GLU A 6 13.51 0.81 -6.40
C GLU A 6 13.27 -0.16 -7.55
N LEU A 7 14.22 -0.23 -8.48
CA LEU A 7 14.22 -1.22 -9.56
C LEU A 7 15.09 -2.40 -9.11
N LEU A 8 14.48 -3.58 -8.98
CA LEU A 8 15.20 -4.79 -8.63
C LEU A 8 16.12 -5.20 -9.80
N ASN A 9 17.37 -5.52 -9.47
CA ASN A 9 18.30 -6.07 -10.43
C ASN A 9 17.91 -7.50 -10.81
N ARG A 10 18.43 -8.00 -11.94
CA ARG A 10 18.04 -9.31 -12.49
C ARG A 10 18.37 -10.48 -11.55
N ASP A 11 19.44 -10.38 -10.78
CA ASP A 11 19.84 -11.32 -9.73
C ASP A 11 18.86 -11.35 -8.55
N GLN A 12 18.14 -10.25 -8.31
CA GLN A 12 17.14 -10.09 -7.26
C GLN A 12 15.72 -10.48 -7.73
N ALA A 13 15.55 -11.01 -8.93
CA ALA A 13 14.24 -11.40 -9.49
C ALA A 13 13.50 -12.50 -8.69
N HIS A 14 14.17 -13.14 -7.74
CA HIS A 14 13.56 -14.11 -6.82
C HIS A 14 12.95 -13.44 -5.57
N MET A 15 13.23 -12.16 -5.35
CA MET A 15 12.68 -11.40 -4.23
C MET A 15 11.29 -10.88 -4.62
N PRO A 16 10.29 -11.00 -3.71
CA PRO A 16 8.94 -10.55 -4.01
C PRO A 16 8.93 -9.04 -4.20
N ALA A 17 8.27 -8.59 -5.26
CA ALA A 17 8.00 -7.16 -5.44
C ALA A 17 6.98 -6.70 -4.38
N VAL A 18 7.40 -5.80 -3.49
CA VAL A 18 6.55 -5.30 -2.39
C VAL A 18 6.21 -3.83 -2.61
N LEU A 19 4.93 -3.50 -2.48
CA LEU A 19 4.47 -2.12 -2.37
C LEU A 19 4.32 -1.77 -0.89
N GLN A 20 5.13 -0.83 -0.41
CA GLN A 20 5.03 -0.29 0.94
C GLN A 20 4.24 1.00 0.94
N LEU A 21 3.24 1.09 1.82
CA LEU A 21 2.37 2.25 1.99
C LEU A 21 2.29 2.62 3.46
N LYS A 22 2.28 3.93 3.74
CA LYS A 22 2.03 4.47 5.07
C LYS A 22 0.87 5.44 5.01
N PHE A 23 -0.17 5.16 5.79
CA PHE A 23 -1.36 5.99 5.91
C PHE A 23 -1.15 7.11 6.94
N LYS A 24 -2.03 8.13 6.92
CA LYS A 24 -1.92 9.29 7.82
C LYS A 24 -2.16 8.95 9.29
N ASP A 25 -2.90 7.88 9.56
CA ASP A 25 -3.09 7.30 10.90
C ASP A 25 -1.83 6.60 11.44
N GLY A 26 -0.74 6.56 10.66
CA GLY A 26 0.50 5.89 11.01
C GLY A 26 0.50 4.40 10.68
N LYS A 27 -0.59 3.85 10.13
CA LYS A 27 -0.63 2.44 9.71
C LYS A 27 0.26 2.21 8.51
N GLU A 28 1.05 1.15 8.58
CA GLU A 28 1.89 0.68 7.49
C GLU A 28 1.27 -0.56 6.85
N MET A 29 1.34 -0.64 5.52
CA MET A 29 0.79 -1.72 4.72
C MET A 29 1.83 -2.14 3.69
N ALA A 30 2.24 -3.41 3.75
CA ALA A 30 3.13 -4.03 2.78
C ALA A 30 2.32 -5.03 1.95
N LEU A 31 2.21 -4.77 0.65
CA LEU A 31 1.45 -5.60 -0.29
C LEU A 31 2.41 -6.33 -1.23
N ASP A 32 2.25 -7.65 -1.30
CA ASP A 32 3.01 -8.50 -2.22
C ASP A 32 2.36 -8.46 -3.62
N LEU A 33 3.07 -7.87 -4.57
CA LEU A 33 2.59 -7.63 -5.93
C LEU A 33 2.56 -8.91 -6.79
N GLU A 34 3.23 -9.98 -6.37
CA GLU A 34 3.19 -11.27 -7.09
C GLU A 34 1.93 -12.05 -6.78
N LYS A 35 1.40 -11.89 -5.57
CA LYS A 35 0.22 -12.61 -5.08
C LYS A 35 -1.09 -11.88 -5.34
N MET A 36 -1.06 -10.57 -5.56
CA MET A 36 -2.26 -9.74 -5.66
C MET A 36 -2.40 -9.12 -7.05
N LYS A 37 -3.63 -9.10 -7.56
CA LYS A 37 -3.93 -8.34 -8.79
C LYS A 37 -4.05 -6.86 -8.45
N ILE A 38 -3.78 -6.00 -9.44
CA ILE A 38 -3.90 -4.54 -9.30
C ILE A 38 -5.27 -4.09 -8.78
N ARG A 39 -6.35 -4.77 -9.19
CA ARG A 39 -7.71 -4.46 -8.72
C ARG A 39 -7.90 -4.75 -7.24
N ASP A 40 -7.31 -5.83 -6.75
CA ASP A 40 -7.41 -6.23 -5.34
C ASP A 40 -6.62 -5.26 -4.46
N ILE A 41 -5.44 -4.84 -4.93
CA ILE A 41 -4.61 -3.81 -4.29
C ILE A 41 -5.39 -2.49 -4.18
N GLN A 42 -5.98 -2.03 -5.29
CA GLN A 42 -6.79 -0.80 -5.30
C GLN A 42 -7.96 -0.87 -4.31
N ALA A 43 -8.68 -1.98 -4.31
CA ALA A 43 -9.82 -2.17 -3.41
C ALA A 43 -9.43 -2.14 -1.93
N GLU A 44 -8.29 -2.72 -1.56
CA GLU A 44 -7.81 -2.75 -0.18
C GLU A 44 -7.35 -1.36 0.30
N VAL A 45 -6.60 -0.64 -0.54
CA VAL A 45 -6.16 0.73 -0.24
C VAL A 45 -7.36 1.67 -0.12
N ASP A 46 -8.32 1.58 -1.04
CA ASP A 46 -9.56 2.37 -1.00
C ASP A 46 -10.38 2.08 0.25
N ARG A 47 -10.46 0.81 0.67
CA ARG A 47 -11.18 0.42 1.89
C ARG A 47 -10.58 1.10 3.12
N HIS A 48 -9.25 1.03 3.29
CA HIS A 48 -8.59 1.64 4.44
C HIS A 48 -8.72 3.17 4.41
N SER A 49 -8.55 3.79 3.24
CA SER A 49 -8.74 5.23 3.05
C SER A 49 -10.16 5.71 3.41
N ARG A 50 -11.19 4.94 3.04
CA ARG A 50 -12.60 5.26 3.39
C ARG A 50 -12.86 5.17 4.89
N VAL A 51 -12.31 4.17 5.56
CA VAL A 51 -12.44 4.03 7.02
C VAL A 51 -11.76 5.20 7.71
N LEU A 52 -10.55 5.56 7.27
CA LEU A 52 -9.81 6.69 7.80
C LEU A 52 -10.61 7.99 7.67
N LYS A 53 -11.11 8.28 6.45
CA LYS A 53 -11.91 9.49 6.19
C LYS A 53 -13.16 9.56 7.08
N ARG A 54 -13.88 8.45 7.24
CA ARG A 54 -15.04 8.40 8.14
C ARG A 54 -14.64 8.63 9.60
N GLY A 55 -13.50 8.09 10.03
CA GLY A 55 -12.98 8.33 11.38
C GLY A 55 -12.61 9.80 11.61
N GLU A 56 -12.04 10.48 10.61
CA GLU A 56 -11.78 11.93 10.66
C GLU A 56 -13.09 12.72 10.72
N GLU A 57 -14.10 12.37 9.92
CA GLU A 57 -15.42 13.03 9.90
C GLU A 57 -16.22 12.85 11.20
N LEU A 58 -16.05 11.73 11.91
CA LEU A 58 -16.76 11.46 13.16
C LEU A 58 -16.09 12.07 14.40
N ASN A 59 -14.79 12.38 14.31
CA ASN A 59 -14.01 12.94 15.41
C ASN A 59 -13.77 14.46 15.26
N GLY A 60 -14.30 15.08 14.19
CA GLY A 60 -14.28 16.52 13.94
C GLY A 60 -15.62 17.19 14.23
#